data_AF-A0A8J7F831-F1
#
_entry.id   AF-A0A8J7F831-F1
#
_cell.length_a   1.000
_cell.length_b   1.000
_cell.length_c   1.000
_cell.angle_alpha   90.00
_cell.angle_beta   90.00
_cell.angle_gamma   90.00
#
_symmetry.space_group_name_H-M   'P 1'
#
loop_
_entity.id
_entity.type
_entity.pdbx_description
1 polymer ?
#
loop_
_entity_poly.entity_id
_entity_poly.type
_entity_poly.pdbx_seq_one_letter_code
_entity_poly.pdbx_strand_id
1 'polypeptide(L)'
;MSKKKKNKTEADQVEPVIINRSPGFSSKFKEDLAWWFKQNFKIALKILDLVTAVMKNPFEGIGKPEPLKYMDADIWSRRIDLEHRLVYRVGNTQIDFLACRYHYE
;
A
#
# COMPACT_ATOMS: atom_id res chain seq x y z
N MET A 1 32.36 4.14 42.95
CA MET A 1 31.01 4.74 42.98
C MET A 1 30.65 5.24 41.59
N SER A 2 29.67 4.61 40.98
CA SER A 2 29.13 4.92 39.65
C SER A 2 28.49 6.29 39.59
N LYS A 3 28.75 7.06 38.53
CA LYS A 3 27.73 7.93 37.91
C LYS A 3 27.84 7.86 36.38
N LYS A 4 26.66 7.61 35.79
CA LYS A 4 26.32 7.26 34.42
C LYS A 4 26.39 8.46 33.45
N LYS A 5 26.73 8.13 32.19
CA LYS A 5 26.19 8.61 30.89
C LYS A 5 26.15 10.12 30.60
N LYS A 6 26.67 10.46 29.41
CA LYS A 6 25.86 11.01 28.30
C LYS A 6 26.61 10.80 26.97
N ASN A 7 26.21 9.76 26.23
CA ASN A 7 26.47 9.70 24.78
C ASN A 7 25.57 10.75 24.13
N LYS A 8 26.13 11.56 23.23
CA LYS A 8 25.37 12.51 22.42
C LYS A 8 25.82 12.40 20.96
N THR A 9 24.89 11.88 20.16
CA THR A 9 24.65 12.23 18.76
C THR A 9 25.63 11.72 17.70
N GLU A 10 25.52 10.44 17.34
CA GLU A 10 25.61 10.07 15.92
C GLU A 10 24.28 10.42 15.29
N ALA A 11 24.29 11.40 14.39
CA ALA A 11 23.13 11.77 13.61
C ALA A 11 22.80 10.63 12.65
N ASP A 12 21.59 10.07 12.80
CA ASP A 12 20.99 9.08 11.91
C ASP A 12 21.08 9.57 10.45
N GLN A 13 22.07 9.08 9.73
CA GLN A 13 22.04 9.01 8.27
C GLN A 13 20.97 7.96 7.93
N VAL A 14 19.72 8.40 7.72
CA VAL A 14 18.70 7.49 7.17
C VAL A 14 19.05 7.27 5.71
N GLU A 15 19.91 6.29 5.45
CA GLU A 15 20.10 5.77 4.10
C GLU A 15 18.72 5.34 3.58
N PRO A 16 18.38 5.65 2.32
CA PRO A 16 17.13 5.19 1.75
C PRO A 16 17.14 3.67 1.77
N VAL A 17 16.30 3.07 2.63
CA VAL A 17 16.07 1.63 2.58
C VAL A 17 15.49 1.35 1.20
N ILE A 18 16.30 0.75 0.32
CA ILE A 18 15.80 0.18 -0.92
C ILE A 18 15.00 -1.05 -0.51
N ILE A 19 13.71 -0.83 -0.27
CA ILE A 19 12.80 -1.86 0.22
C ILE A 19 12.45 -2.72 -0.98
N ASN A 20 13.21 -3.80 -1.20
CA ASN A 20 12.86 -4.87 -2.13
C ASN A 20 11.64 -5.62 -1.60
N ARG A 21 10.48 -4.96 -1.59
CA ARG A 21 9.20 -5.58 -1.23
C ARG A 21 8.69 -6.37 -2.43
N SER A 22 8.20 -7.58 -2.18
CA SER A 22 7.48 -8.35 -3.19
C SER A 22 6.00 -7.93 -3.23
N PRO A 23 5.33 -7.97 -4.39
CA PRO A 23 3.88 -7.80 -4.46
C PRO A 23 3.18 -9.13 -4.12
N GLY A 24 2.30 -9.12 -3.13
CA GLY A 24 1.35 -10.18 -2.83
C GLY A 24 -0.04 -9.86 -3.41
N PHE A 25 -0.73 -10.84 -3.98
CA PHE A 25 -2.06 -10.64 -4.56
C PHE A 25 -3.05 -11.63 -3.97
N SER A 26 -4.03 -11.13 -3.21
CA SER A 26 -5.11 -11.95 -2.67
C SER A 26 -6.00 -12.52 -3.80
N SER A 27 -6.75 -13.59 -3.51
CA SER A 27 -7.73 -14.12 -4.46
C SER A 27 -8.79 -13.08 -4.83
N LYS A 28 -9.30 -12.34 -3.83
CA LYS A 28 -10.27 -11.27 -4.02
C LYS A 28 -9.74 -10.17 -4.96
N PHE A 29 -8.50 -9.73 -4.77
CA PHE A 29 -7.88 -8.74 -5.66
C PHE A 29 -7.79 -9.26 -7.10
N LYS A 30 -7.39 -10.52 -7.29
CA LYS A 30 -7.30 -11.13 -8.62
C LYS A 30 -8.66 -11.19 -9.30
N GLU A 31 -9.70 -11.57 -8.57
CA GLU A 31 -11.09 -11.62 -9.06
C GLU A 31 -11.61 -10.22 -9.43
N ASP A 32 -11.41 -9.23 -8.56
CA ASP A 32 -11.78 -7.84 -8.80
C ASP A 32 -11.09 -7.29 -10.06
N LEU A 33 -9.77 -7.52 -10.18
CA LEU A 33 -8.98 -7.07 -11.33
C LEU A 33 -9.41 -7.76 -12.63
N ALA A 34 -9.64 -9.07 -12.59
CA ALA A 34 -10.16 -9.83 -13.73
C ALA A 34 -11.55 -9.33 -14.17
N TRP A 35 -12.40 -8.94 -13.23
CA TRP A 35 -13.68 -8.32 -13.53
C TRP A 35 -13.50 -6.96 -14.22
N TRP A 36 -12.57 -6.12 -13.74
CA TRP A 36 -12.26 -4.83 -14.38
C TRP A 36 -11.72 -4.98 -15.80
N PHE A 37 -10.88 -5.98 -16.07
CA PHE A 37 -10.43 -6.26 -17.44
C PHE A 37 -11.59 -6.54 -18.40
N LYS A 38 -12.67 -7.16 -17.91
CA LYS A 38 -13.87 -7.44 -18.71
C LYS A 38 -14.78 -6.22 -18.84
N GLN A 39 -14.99 -5.46 -17.76
CA GLN A 39 -16.01 -4.40 -17.76
C GLN A 39 -15.48 -3.03 -18.14
N ASN A 40 -14.26 -2.69 -17.70
CA ASN A 40 -13.67 -1.41 -18.00
C ASN A 40 -12.13 -1.48 -17.95
N PHE A 41 -11.54 -1.72 -19.12
CA PHE A 41 -10.08 -1.82 -19.27
C PHE A 41 -9.32 -0.58 -18.77
N LYS A 42 -9.89 0.63 -18.87
CA LYS A 42 -9.24 1.86 -18.37
C LYS A 42 -9.10 1.85 -16.86
N ILE A 43 -10.08 1.29 -16.14
CA ILE A 43 -10.01 1.14 -14.68
C ILE A 43 -8.98 0.07 -14.31
N ALA A 44 -8.91 -1.04 -15.05
CA ALA A 44 -7.89 -2.08 -14.85
C ALA A 44 -6.47 -1.51 -14.98
N LEU A 45 -6.21 -0.71 -16.03
CA LEU A 45 -4.93 -0.01 -16.20
C LEU A 45 -4.63 0.93 -15.03
N LYS A 46 -5.60 1.73 -14.61
CA LYS A 46 -5.43 2.62 -13.44
C LYS A 46 -5.09 1.86 -12.16
N ILE A 47 -5.66 0.67 -11.97
CA ILE A 47 -5.33 -0.18 -10.82
C ILE A 47 -3.86 -0.64 -10.89
N LEU A 48 -3.37 -1.01 -12.07
CA LEU A 48 -1.95 -1.38 -12.26
C LEU A 48 -1.00 -0.19 -12.03
N ASP A 49 -1.39 1.02 -12.44
CA ASP A 49 -0.64 2.25 -12.14
C ASP A 49 -0.57 2.50 -10.63
N LEU A 50 -1.70 2.33 -9.93
CA LEU A 50 -1.75 2.45 -8.47
C LEU A 50 -0.90 1.37 -7.77
N VAL A 51 -0.93 0.12 -8.23
CA VAL A 51 -0.06 -0.97 -7.74
C VAL A 51 1.41 -0.56 -7.88
N THR A 52 1.80 -0.06 -9.06
CA THR A 52 3.17 0.39 -9.31
C THR A 52 3.56 1.55 -8.39
N ALA A 53 2.66 2.52 -8.19
CA ALA A 53 2.89 3.65 -7.30
C ALA A 53 3.02 3.21 -5.83
N VAL A 54 2.20 2.25 -5.38
CA VAL A 54 2.26 1.67 -4.03
C VAL A 54 3.59 0.95 -3.81
N MET A 55 4.06 0.17 -4.78
CA MET A 55 5.35 -0.53 -4.67
C MET A 55 6.52 0.45 -4.50
N LYS A 56 6.44 1.63 -5.12
CA LYS A 56 7.47 2.68 -5.00
C LYS A 56 7.38 3.43 -3.68
N ASN A 57 6.20 3.95 -3.35
CA ASN A 57 5.95 4.78 -2.16
C ASN A 57 4.57 4.44 -1.58
N PRO A 58 4.46 3.50 -0.63
CA PRO A 58 3.16 3.01 -0.18
C PRO A 58 2.28 4.08 0.46
N PHE A 59 2.86 5.06 1.14
CA PHE A 59 2.12 6.04 1.93
C PHE A 59 1.85 7.37 1.20
N GLU A 60 2.38 7.52 -0.03
CA GLU A 60 2.35 8.79 -0.77
C GLU A 60 2.04 8.61 -2.26
N GLY A 61 1.73 9.71 -2.93
CA GLY A 61 1.53 9.78 -4.38
C GLY A 61 0.07 9.67 -4.81
N ILE A 62 -0.15 9.08 -5.99
CA ILE A 62 -1.46 9.09 -6.65
C ILE A 62 -2.52 8.30 -5.88
N GLY A 63 -3.79 8.69 -6.07
CA GLY A 63 -4.92 8.01 -5.47
C GLY A 63 -5.19 8.37 -4.01
N LYS A 64 -4.61 9.46 -3.46
CA LYS A 64 -4.86 9.92 -2.08
C LYS A 64 -4.77 8.77 -1.04
N PRO A 65 -3.55 8.33 -0.70
CA PRO A 65 -3.35 7.26 0.28
C PRO A 65 -3.97 7.62 1.63
N GLU A 66 -4.81 6.74 2.18
CA GLU A 66 -5.52 6.95 3.44
C GLU A 66 -5.41 5.68 4.30
N PRO A 67 -4.97 5.76 5.58
CA PRO A 67 -4.93 4.60 6.48
C PRO A 67 -6.35 4.19 6.91
N LEU A 68 -6.65 2.89 6.91
CA LEU A 68 -7.94 2.36 7.34
C LEU A 68 -7.94 2.12 8.86
N LYS A 69 -8.39 3.14 9.61
CA LYS A 69 -8.30 3.20 11.08
C LYS A 69 -9.04 2.10 11.86
N TYR A 70 -10.01 1.43 11.25
CA TYR A 70 -10.81 0.37 11.91
C TYR A 70 -10.31 -1.04 11.58
N MET A 71 -9.22 -1.16 10.83
CA MET A 71 -8.53 -2.42 10.54
C MET A 71 -7.16 -2.44 11.22
N ASP A 72 -6.36 -3.47 10.97
CA ASP A 72 -4.97 -3.54 11.41
C ASP A 72 -4.19 -2.28 10.96
N ALA A 73 -3.24 -1.84 11.80
CA ALA A 73 -2.54 -0.55 11.67
C ALA A 73 -1.69 -0.40 10.39
N ASP A 74 -1.60 -1.45 9.57
CA ASP A 74 -0.81 -1.55 8.35
C ASP A 74 -1.66 -1.57 7.07
N ILE A 75 -2.99 -1.41 7.17
CA ILE A 75 -3.90 -1.40 6.01
C ILE A 75 -4.19 0.02 5.53
N TRP A 76 -4.04 0.19 4.22
CA TRP A 76 -4.20 1.46 3.51
C TRP A 76 -5.14 1.32 2.33
N SER A 77 -5.70 2.45 1.92
CA SER A 77 -6.52 2.55 0.73
C SER A 77 -6.05 3.67 -0.20
N ARG A 78 -6.30 3.50 -1.50
CA ARG A 78 -6.16 4.55 -2.53
C ARG A 78 -7.41 4.58 -3.40
N ARG A 79 -7.81 5.77 -3.81
CA ARG A 79 -8.94 6.05 -4.71
C ARG A 79 -8.65 5.57 -6.12
N ILE A 80 -9.46 4.63 -6.57
CA ILE A 80 -9.57 4.27 -7.99
C ILE A 80 -10.51 5.27 -8.66
N ASP A 81 -11.67 5.52 -8.05
CA ASP A 81 -12.63 6.56 -8.44
C ASP A 81 -13.38 7.08 -7.20
N LEU A 82 -14.60 7.60 -7.39
CA LEU A 82 -15.41 8.08 -6.27
C LEU A 82 -15.84 6.93 -5.34
N GLU A 83 -16.14 5.77 -5.90
CA GLU A 83 -16.72 4.62 -5.19
C GLU A 83 -15.65 3.60 -4.79
N HIS A 84 -14.77 3.23 -5.71
CA HIS A 84 -13.87 2.10 -5.56
C HIS A 84 -12.52 2.50 -4.98
N ARG A 85 -11.95 1.58 -4.20
CA ARG A 85 -10.64 1.74 -3.55
C ARG A 85 -9.75 0.54 -3.87
N LEU A 86 -8.47 0.82 -4.11
CA LEU A 86 -7.40 -0.16 -4.00
C LEU A 86 -7.05 -0.28 -2.52
N VAL A 87 -7.25 -1.44 -1.93
CA VAL A 87 -6.92 -1.74 -0.53
C VAL A 87 -5.69 -2.62 -0.48
N TYR A 88 -4.71 -2.26 0.34
CA TYR A 88 -3.44 -2.97 0.46
C TYR A 88 -2.89 -2.90 1.89
N ARG A 89 -2.06 -3.87 2.24
CA ARG A 89 -1.36 -3.97 3.53
C ARG A 89 0.13 -3.82 3.32
N VAL A 90 0.79 -3.00 4.12
CA VAL A 90 2.21 -2.71 4.00
C VAL A 90 3.00 -3.50 5.04
N GLY A 91 3.65 -4.57 4.61
CA GLY A 91 4.60 -5.33 5.43
C GLY A 91 6.06 -4.90 5.23
N ASN A 92 6.94 -5.51 6.02
CA ASN A 92 8.39 -5.25 5.94
C ASN A 92 8.99 -5.73 4.62
N THR A 93 8.62 -6.92 4.16
CA THR A 93 9.19 -7.59 2.97
C THR A 93 8.19 -7.78 1.83
N GLN A 94 6.90 -7.52 2.07
CA GLN A 94 5.83 -7.72 1.09
C GLN A 94 4.76 -6.65 1.24
N ILE A 95 4.12 -6.28 0.14
CA ILE A 95 2.88 -5.50 0.12
C ILE A 95 1.77 -6.39 -0.42
N ASP A 96 0.73 -6.63 0.37
CA ASP A 96 -0.41 -7.43 -0.05
C ASP A 96 -1.49 -6.52 -0.63
N PHE A 97 -1.84 -6.73 -1.90
CA PHE A 97 -3.01 -6.11 -2.51
C PHE A 97 -4.24 -6.98 -2.23
N LEU A 98 -5.19 -6.40 -1.47
CA LEU A 98 -6.29 -7.12 -0.83
C LEU A 98 -7.59 -7.07 -1.65
N ALA A 99 -7.92 -5.90 -2.22
CA ALA A 99 -9.13 -5.68 -3.02
C ALA A 99 -8.96 -4.46 -3.93
N CYS A 100 -9.67 -4.42 -5.06
CA CYS A 100 -9.67 -3.25 -5.95
C CYS A 100 -11.06 -2.94 -6.53
N ARG A 101 -12.11 -3.42 -5.87
CA ARG A 101 -13.49 -3.10 -6.17
C ARG A 101 -14.30 -3.05 -4.89
N TYR A 102 -15.18 -2.06 -4.78
CA TYR A 102 -16.16 -2.03 -3.71
C TYR A 102 -17.29 -3.01 -4.05
N HIS A 103 -17.70 -3.82 -3.08
CA HIS A 103 -18.87 -4.68 -3.20
C HIS A 103 -19.91 -4.09 -2.26
N TYR A 104 -21.03 -3.61 -2.81
CA TYR A 104 -22.22 -3.44 -1.99
C TYR A 104 -22.70 -4.84 -1.65
N GLU A 105 -22.81 -5.14 -0.36
CA GLU A 105 -23.67 -6.23 0.11
C GLU A 105 -25.14 -5.84 -0.05
#